data_AF-A0A7T1AZP2-F1
#
_entry.id   AF-A0A7T1AZP2-F1
#
_cell.length_a   1.000
_cell.length_b   1.000
_cell.length_c   1.000
_cell.angle_alpha   90.00
_cell.angle_beta   90.00
_cell.angle_gamma   90.00
#
_symmetry.space_group_name_H-M   'P 1'
#
loop_
_entity.id
_entity.type
_entity.pdbx_description
1 polymer ?
#
loop_
_entity_poly.entity_id
_entity_poly.type
_entity_poly.pdbx_seq_one_letter_code
_entity_poly.pdbx_strand_id
1 'polypeptide(L)'
;MKTIKSLSFYSTIMLPYILSSLLLFFTFMSKDTYIAKETDTVKAMLGLDTNAFNIVMILTLTISNLIIFFVVFYILKLFIFLFDRAKVTHNKHLFFSLLIGYTVTNLCALIINDFLNLSIDSVGKYTPFIDLIIFTGLYYYFSKLKKITTILFMIKLLIGLPGVLV
;
A
#
# COMPACT_ATOMS: atom_id res chain seq x y z
N MET A 1 -1.90 -30.42 1.79
CA MET A 1 -3.11 -29.89 1.09
C MET A 1 -3.72 -28.64 1.75
N LYS A 2 -3.99 -28.61 3.07
CA LYS A 2 -4.57 -27.41 3.75
C LYS A 2 -3.70 -26.15 3.65
N THR A 3 -2.38 -26.28 3.81
CA THR A 3 -1.39 -25.19 3.68
C THR A 3 -1.28 -24.64 2.26
N ILE A 4 -1.32 -25.51 1.24
CA ILE A 4 -1.32 -25.09 -0.17
C ILE A 4 -2.60 -24.33 -0.51
N LYS A 5 -3.75 -24.79 -0.01
CA LYS A 5 -5.04 -24.08 -0.17
C LYS A 5 -5.03 -22.71 0.52
N SER A 6 -4.44 -22.60 1.71
CA SER A 6 -4.33 -21.29 2.37
C SER A 6 -3.37 -20.35 1.65
N LEU A 7 -2.24 -20.86 1.15
CA LEU A 7 -1.26 -20.05 0.41
C LEU A 7 -1.89 -19.51 -0.89
N SER A 8 -2.55 -20.37 -1.66
CA SER A 8 -3.27 -19.96 -2.87
C SER A 8 -4.33 -18.90 -2.56
N PHE A 9 -5.09 -19.05 -1.48
CA PHE A 9 -6.07 -18.04 -1.06
C PHE A 9 -5.43 -16.69 -0.73
N TYR A 10 -4.32 -16.68 0.02
CA TYR A 10 -3.60 -15.44 0.34
C TYR A 10 -2.98 -14.78 -0.90
N SER A 11 -2.46 -15.56 -1.85
CA SER A 11 -1.96 -15.01 -3.11
C SER A 11 -3.08 -14.35 -3.92
N THR A 12 -4.24 -15.01 -4.04
CA THR A 12 -5.37 -14.46 -4.81
C THR A 12 -5.92 -13.18 -4.20
N ILE A 13 -6.03 -13.10 -2.87
CA ILE A 13 -6.55 -11.90 -2.22
C ILE A 13 -5.57 -10.71 -2.24
N MET A 14 -4.29 -10.94 -2.52
CA MET A 14 -3.31 -9.86 -2.75
C MET A 14 -3.37 -9.28 -4.17
N LEU A 15 -4.00 -9.95 -5.13
CA LEU A 15 -4.09 -9.45 -6.51
C LEU A 15 -4.74 -8.07 -6.62
N PRO A 16 -5.88 -7.76 -5.96
CA PRO A 16 -6.47 -6.42 -6.00
C PRO A 16 -5.51 -5.33 -5.50
N TYR A 17 -4.75 -5.62 -4.44
CA TYR A 17 -3.73 -4.70 -3.93
C TYR A 17 -2.63 -4.45 -4.95
N ILE A 18 -2.06 -5.51 -5.53
CA ILE A 18 -1.00 -5.40 -6.55
C ILE A 18 -1.50 -4.62 -7.76
N LEU A 19 -2.68 -4.98 -8.29
CA LEU A 19 -3.28 -4.32 -9.44
C LEU A 19 -3.55 -2.83 -9.17
N SER A 20 -4.12 -2.50 -8.02
CA SER A 20 -4.37 -1.09 -7.66
C SER A 20 -3.07 -0.29 -7.54
N SER A 21 -1.99 -0.90 -7.04
CA SER A 21 -0.69 -0.24 -6.90
C SER A 21 -0.03 -0.01 -8.26
N LEU A 22 -0.11 -0.99 -9.17
CA LEU A 22 0.36 -0.85 -10.54
C LEU A 22 -0.42 0.24 -11.29
N LEU A 23 -1.75 0.23 -11.20
CA LEU A 23 -2.60 1.25 -11.82
C LEU A 23 -2.27 2.65 -11.31
N LEU A 24 -2.11 2.81 -9.99
CA LEU A 24 -1.69 4.07 -9.38
C LEU A 24 -0.36 4.54 -9.98
N PHE A 25 0.66 3.68 -9.99
CA PHE A 25 1.97 4.02 -10.52
C PHE A 25 1.92 4.46 -11.99
N PHE A 26 1.34 3.67 -12.88
CA PHE A 26 1.33 3.99 -14.31
C PHE A 26 0.51 5.25 -14.61
N THR A 27 -0.58 5.48 -13.87
CA THR A 27 -1.38 6.71 -14.01
C THR A 27 -0.53 7.94 -13.70
N PHE A 28 0.17 7.94 -12.57
CA PHE A 28 0.96 9.09 -12.15
C PHE A 28 2.27 9.25 -12.93
N MET A 29 2.92 8.15 -13.29
CA MET A 29 4.11 8.16 -14.17
C MET A 29 3.80 8.85 -15.51
N SER A 30 2.62 8.61 -16.09
CA SER A 30 2.24 9.23 -17.36
C SER A 30 1.93 10.74 -17.26
N LYS A 31 1.56 11.23 -16.06
CA LYS A 31 1.22 12.63 -15.82
C LYS A 31 2.43 13.48 -15.40
N ASP A 32 3.48 12.87 -14.88
CA ASP A 32 4.67 13.57 -14.40
C ASP A 32 5.80 13.55 -15.44
N THR A 33 6.12 14.71 -16.00
CA THR A 33 7.17 14.85 -17.03
C THR A 33 8.57 14.50 -16.53
N TYR A 34 8.86 14.69 -15.24
CA TYR A 34 10.15 14.35 -14.66
C TYR A 34 10.29 12.84 -14.52
N ILE A 35 9.29 12.18 -13.92
CA ILE A 35 9.30 10.71 -13.76
C ILE A 35 9.30 10.01 -15.12
N ALA A 36 8.53 10.51 -16.08
CA ALA A 36 8.54 9.98 -17.44
C ALA A 36 9.94 10.06 -18.09
N LYS A 37 10.63 11.21 -17.94
CA LYS A 37 11.98 11.41 -18.48
C LYS A 37 13.03 10.52 -17.81
N GLU A 38 12.97 10.37 -16.49
CA GLU A 38 13.86 9.44 -15.76
C GLU A 38 13.62 7.99 -16.21
N THR A 39 12.35 7.60 -16.36
CA THR A 39 11.96 6.28 -16.85
C THR A 39 12.52 6.01 -18.26
N ASP A 40 12.42 6.98 -19.17
CA ASP A 40 13.00 6.88 -20.50
C ASP A 40 14.54 6.81 -20.49
N THR A 41 15.17 7.52 -19.56
CA THR A 41 16.63 7.49 -19.38
C THR A 41 17.08 6.10 -18.91
N VAL A 42 16.40 5.52 -17.92
CA VAL A 42 16.68 4.15 -17.45
C VAL A 42 16.43 3.13 -18.56
N LYS A 43 15.34 3.28 -19.32
CA LYS A 43 15.05 2.42 -20.48
C LYS A 43 16.19 2.45 -21.50
N ALA A 44 16.68 3.65 -21.84
CA ALA A 44 17.79 3.83 -22.76
C ALA A 44 19.10 3.23 -22.23
N MET A 45 19.40 3.39 -20.94
CA MET A 45 20.59 2.79 -20.30
C MET A 45 20.56 1.26 -20.30
N LEU A 46 19.39 0.67 -20.13
CA LEU A 46 19.22 -0.79 -20.14
C LEU A 46 19.15 -1.38 -21.57
N GLY A 47 19.03 -0.52 -22.59
CA GLY A 47 18.92 -0.96 -23.99
C GLY A 47 17.69 -1.83 -24.26
N LEU A 48 16.62 -1.67 -23.47
CA LEU A 48 15.40 -2.47 -23.58
C LEU A 48 14.39 -1.80 -24.52
N ASP A 49 13.66 -2.61 -25.26
CA ASP A 49 12.46 -2.14 -25.96
C ASP A 49 11.34 -1.83 -24.96
N THR A 50 10.34 -1.07 -25.39
CA THR A 50 9.24 -0.61 -24.52
C THR A 50 8.51 -1.76 -23.84
N ASN A 51 8.30 -2.90 -24.52
CA ASN A 51 7.55 -4.00 -23.93
C ASN A 51 8.37 -4.73 -22.85
N ALA A 52 9.65 -5.04 -23.12
CA ALA A 52 10.52 -5.64 -22.11
C ALA A 52 10.69 -4.72 -20.90
N PHE A 53 10.87 -3.41 -21.14
CA PHE A 53 10.99 -2.43 -20.06
C PHE A 53 9.73 -2.37 -19.19
N ASN A 54 8.55 -2.35 -19.79
CA ASN A 54 7.28 -2.37 -19.04
C ASN A 54 7.12 -3.63 -18.18
N ILE A 55 7.53 -4.79 -18.68
CA ILE A 55 7.51 -6.05 -17.90
C ILE A 55 8.46 -5.95 -16.69
N VAL A 56 9.69 -5.44 -16.89
CA VAL A 56 10.65 -5.24 -15.80
C VAL A 56 10.10 -4.28 -14.74
N MET A 57 9.47 -3.19 -15.17
CA MET A 57 8.83 -2.23 -14.26
C MET A 57 7.70 -2.88 -13.46
N ILE A 58 6.79 -3.61 -14.10
CA ILE A 58 5.68 -4.33 -13.43
C ILE A 58 6.23 -5.30 -12.37
N LEU A 59 7.26 -6.09 -12.71
CA LEU A 59 7.88 -7.04 -11.79
C LEU A 59 8.51 -6.32 -10.59
N THR A 60 9.31 -5.29 -10.87
CA THR A 60 10.02 -4.51 -9.83
C THR A 60 9.05 -3.84 -8.88
N LEU A 61 7.99 -3.21 -9.41
CA LEU A 61 6.94 -2.57 -8.62
C LEU A 61 6.16 -3.59 -7.81
N THR A 62 5.83 -4.76 -8.39
CA THR A 62 5.12 -5.82 -7.67
C THR A 62 5.94 -6.30 -6.47
N ILE A 63 7.22 -6.61 -6.68
CA ILE A 63 8.13 -7.04 -5.61
C ILE A 63 8.26 -5.95 -4.54
N SER A 64 8.49 -4.70 -4.94
CA SER A 64 8.65 -3.57 -4.02
C SER A 64 7.40 -3.36 -3.16
N ASN A 65 6.21 -3.36 -3.77
CA ASN A 65 4.94 -3.20 -3.04
C ASN A 65 4.66 -4.37 -2.09
N LEU A 66 5.05 -5.60 -2.44
CA LEU A 66 4.96 -6.75 -1.53
C LEU A 66 5.92 -6.60 -0.35
N ILE A 67 7.16 -6.19 -0.58
CA ILE A 67 8.15 -5.97 0.49
C ILE A 67 7.64 -4.88 1.44
N ILE A 68 7.21 -3.72 0.92
CA ILE A 68 6.67 -2.62 1.73
C ILE A 68 5.47 -3.10 2.55
N PHE A 69 4.54 -3.83 1.93
CA PHE A 69 3.39 -4.38 2.63
C PHE A 69 3.79 -5.23 3.84
N PHE A 70 4.71 -6.18 3.65
CA PHE A 70 5.14 -7.06 4.73
C PHE A 70 5.93 -6.30 5.79
N VAL A 71 6.81 -5.37 5.42
CA VAL A 71 7.55 -4.53 6.36
C VAL A 71 6.58 -3.78 7.27
N VAL A 72 5.59 -3.08 6.72
CA VAL A 72 4.59 -2.35 7.52
C VAL A 72 3.78 -3.32 8.39
N PHE A 73 3.35 -4.46 7.84
CA PHE A 73 2.65 -5.49 8.60
C PHE A 73 3.47 -5.96 9.81
N TYR A 74 4.76 -6.21 9.64
CA TYR A 74 5.65 -6.65 10.73
C TYR A 74 5.86 -5.54 11.77
N ILE A 75 6.04 -4.29 11.35
CA ILE A 75 6.16 -3.15 12.27
C ILE A 75 4.89 -3.04 13.14
N LEU A 76 3.71 -3.01 12.52
CA LEU A 76 2.45 -2.91 13.26
C LEU A 76 2.21 -4.13 14.16
N LYS A 77 2.56 -5.33 13.68
CA LYS A 77 2.48 -6.55 14.49
C LYS A 77 3.39 -6.50 15.71
N LEU A 78 4.61 -5.96 15.57
CA LEU A 78 5.54 -5.78 16.69
C LEU A 78 4.94 -4.86 17.75
N PHE A 79 4.33 -3.75 17.35
CA PHE A 79 3.66 -2.87 18.29
C PHE A 79 2.45 -3.52 18.96
N ILE A 80 1.62 -4.25 18.22
CA ILE A 80 0.55 -5.04 18.82
C ILE A 80 1.11 -5.99 19.88
N PHE A 81 2.20 -6.69 19.58
CA PHE A 81 2.83 -7.59 20.54
C PHE A 81 3.29 -6.89 21.83
N LEU A 82 3.80 -5.66 21.75
CA LEU A 82 4.22 -4.87 22.91
C LEU A 82 3.03 -4.39 23.77
N PHE A 83 1.90 -4.06 23.14
CA PHE A 83 0.77 -3.42 23.83
C PHE A 83 -0.42 -4.36 24.13
N ASP A 84 -0.53 -5.49 23.43
CA ASP A 84 -1.59 -6.50 23.64
C ASP A 84 -1.15 -7.60 24.61
N ARG A 85 -1.04 -7.24 25.89
CA ARG A 85 -0.64 -8.18 26.96
C ARG A 85 -1.57 -9.39 27.09
N ALA A 86 -2.84 -9.23 26.72
CA ALA A 86 -3.86 -10.28 26.81
C ALA A 86 -3.95 -11.17 25.55
N LYS A 87 -3.15 -10.88 24.51
CA LYS A 87 -3.09 -11.65 23.24
C LYS A 87 -4.47 -11.83 22.59
N VAL A 88 -5.33 -10.81 22.68
CA VAL A 88 -6.69 -10.85 22.15
C VAL A 88 -6.72 -10.54 20.65
N THR A 89 -5.63 -10.01 20.11
CA THR A 89 -5.53 -9.61 18.71
C THR A 89 -5.23 -10.79 17.79
N HIS A 90 -5.89 -10.81 16.63
CA HIS A 90 -5.60 -11.77 15.58
C HIS A 90 -4.83 -11.12 14.43
N ASN A 91 -3.69 -11.70 14.07
CA ASN A 91 -2.87 -11.30 12.92
C ASN A 91 -3.69 -11.20 11.62
N LYS A 92 -4.71 -12.05 11.48
CA LYS A 92 -5.64 -12.06 10.35
C LYS A 92 -6.35 -10.72 10.18
N HIS A 93 -6.82 -10.10 11.26
CA HIS A 93 -7.49 -8.80 11.21
C HIS A 93 -6.53 -7.69 10.77
N LEU A 94 -5.30 -7.68 11.29
CA LEU A 94 -4.28 -6.72 10.87
C LEU A 94 -3.96 -6.87 9.37
N PHE A 95 -3.72 -8.11 8.93
CA PHE A 95 -3.40 -8.41 7.53
C PHE A 95 -4.49 -7.93 6.57
N PHE A 96 -5.75 -8.29 6.83
CA PHE A 96 -6.85 -7.87 5.95
C PHE A 96 -7.12 -6.37 6.01
N SER A 97 -6.97 -5.74 7.17
CA SER A 97 -7.15 -4.29 7.29
C SER A 97 -6.10 -3.53 6.49
N LEU A 98 -4.84 -3.98 6.50
CA LEU A 98 -3.79 -3.39 5.66
C LEU A 98 -4.07 -3.64 4.19
N LEU A 99 -4.38 -4.88 3.82
CA LEU A 99 -4.52 -5.27 2.42
C LEU A 99 -5.68 -4.56 1.74
N ILE A 100 -6.85 -4.59 2.39
CA ILE A 100 -8.04 -3.89 1.91
C ILE A 100 -7.81 -2.38 2.03
N GLY A 101 -7.20 -1.91 3.12
CA GLY A 101 -6.90 -0.50 3.35
C GLY A 101 -6.09 0.13 2.21
N TYR A 102 -4.96 -0.47 1.85
CA TYR A 102 -4.15 0.01 0.73
C TYR A 102 -4.87 -0.10 -0.62
N THR A 103 -5.59 -1.20 -0.85
CA THR A 103 -6.36 -1.35 -2.10
C THR A 103 -7.37 -0.21 -2.25
N VAL A 104 -8.18 0.04 -1.22
CA VAL A 104 -9.20 1.09 -1.26
C VAL A 104 -8.54 2.47 -1.31
N THR A 105 -7.44 2.70 -0.59
CA THR A 105 -6.72 3.97 -0.63
C THR A 105 -6.19 4.27 -2.03
N ASN A 106 -5.55 3.30 -2.69
CA ASN A 106 -5.07 3.45 -4.05
C ASN A 106 -6.21 3.78 -5.02
N LEU A 107 -7.35 3.08 -4.89
CA LEU A 107 -8.53 3.36 -5.71
C LEU A 107 -9.12 4.75 -5.42
N CYS A 108 -9.20 5.16 -4.16
CA CYS A 108 -9.62 6.51 -3.79
C CYS A 108 -8.68 7.56 -4.38
N ALA A 109 -7.37 7.35 -4.32
CA ALA A 109 -6.39 8.27 -4.89
C ALA A 109 -6.54 8.40 -6.41
N LEU A 110 -6.75 7.28 -7.13
CA LEU A 110 -7.05 7.28 -8.56
C LEU A 110 -8.34 8.04 -8.87
N ILE A 111 -9.43 7.75 -8.16
CA ILE A 111 -10.73 8.39 -8.36
C ILE A 111 -10.63 9.89 -8.11
N ILE A 112 -10.07 10.31 -6.98
CA ILE A 112 -9.89 11.73 -6.63
C ILE A 112 -9.02 12.42 -7.69
N ASN A 113 -7.96 11.75 -8.15
CA ASN A 113 -7.11 12.30 -9.19
C ASN A 113 -7.84 12.48 -10.52
N ASP A 114 -8.70 11.55 -10.90
CA ASP A 114 -9.47 11.64 -12.14
C ASP A 114 -10.49 12.80 -12.08
N PHE A 115 -11.12 13.00 -10.93
CA PHE A 115 -12.07 14.11 -10.73
C PHE A 115 -11.43 15.50 -10.60
N LEU A 116 -10.28 15.60 -9.95
CA LEU A 116 -9.67 16.89 -9.59
C LEU A 116 -8.39 17.21 -10.36
N ASN A 117 -7.90 16.28 -11.19
CA ASN A 117 -6.66 16.36 -11.96
C ASN A 117 -5.46 16.86 -11.14
N LEU A 118 -5.28 16.29 -9.95
CA LEU A 118 -4.25 16.71 -9.00
C LEU A 118 -2.84 16.32 -9.46
N SER A 119 -1.85 17.13 -9.07
CA SER A 119 -0.43 16.78 -9.18
C SER A 119 -0.06 15.56 -8.35
N ILE A 120 1.02 14.87 -8.73
CA ILE A 120 1.54 13.73 -7.95
C ILE A 120 1.91 14.13 -6.52
N ASP A 121 2.44 15.34 -6.32
CA ASP A 121 2.82 15.88 -5.02
C ASP A 121 1.60 16.00 -4.10
N SER A 122 0.47 16.44 -4.66
CA SER A 122 -0.77 16.54 -3.91
C SER A 122 -1.25 15.14 -3.48
N VAL A 123 -1.13 14.15 -4.37
CA VAL A 123 -1.49 12.76 -4.09
C VAL A 123 -0.61 12.17 -2.99
N GLY A 124 0.70 12.42 -3.02
CA GLY A 124 1.61 12.04 -1.95
C GLY A 124 1.21 12.60 -0.58
N LYS A 125 0.66 13.82 -0.55
CA LYS A 125 0.25 14.50 0.70
C LYS A 125 -1.05 13.98 1.29
N TYR A 126 -2.10 13.76 0.49
CA TYR A 126 -3.41 13.34 1.04
C TYR A 126 -3.55 11.82 1.20
N THR A 127 -2.87 11.02 0.38
CA THR A 127 -3.02 9.55 0.38
C THR A 127 -2.72 8.91 1.74
N PRO A 128 -1.68 9.34 2.50
CA PRO A 128 -1.43 8.84 3.86
C PRO A 128 -2.60 9.07 4.83
N PHE A 129 -3.30 10.20 4.71
CA PHE A 129 -4.47 10.48 5.55
C PHE A 129 -5.67 9.61 5.20
N ILE A 130 -5.91 9.40 3.89
CA ILE A 130 -6.95 8.47 3.43
C ILE A 130 -6.65 7.06 3.95
N ASP A 131 -5.41 6.59 3.81
CA ASP A 131 -4.98 5.29 4.28
C ASP A 131 -5.14 5.13 5.79
N LEU A 132 -4.75 6.15 6.56
CA LEU A 132 -4.92 6.16 8.00
C LEU A 132 -6.40 5.97 8.40
N ILE A 133 -7.31 6.75 7.81
CA ILE A 133 -8.74 6.69 8.11
C ILE A 133 -9.31 5.31 7.74
N ILE A 134 -9.06 4.85 6.52
CA ILE A 134 -9.61 3.59 6.00
C ILE A 134 -9.07 2.41 6.82
N PHE A 135 -7.76 2.35 7.04
CA PHE A 135 -7.15 1.27 7.81
C PHE A 135 -7.67 1.21 9.25
N THR A 136 -7.74 2.35 9.93
CA THR A 136 -8.23 2.41 11.31
C THR A 136 -9.70 2.00 11.39
N GLY A 137 -10.53 2.45 10.44
CA GLY A 137 -11.93 2.03 10.33
C GLY A 137 -12.07 0.51 10.11
N LEU A 138 -11.33 -0.06 9.16
CA LEU A 138 -11.34 -1.49 8.85
C LEU A 138 -10.83 -2.33 10.03
N TYR A 139 -9.74 -1.92 10.66
CA TYR A 139 -9.17 -2.65 11.79
C TYR A 139 -10.13 -2.67 12.98
N TYR A 140 -10.75 -1.54 13.30
CA TYR A 140 -11.79 -1.50 14.32
C TYR A 140 -12.99 -2.35 13.94
N TYR A 141 -13.41 -2.31 12.67
CA TYR A 141 -14.53 -3.11 12.19
C TYR A 141 -14.30 -4.61 12.39
N PHE A 142 -13.10 -5.10 12.05
CA PHE A 142 -12.75 -6.52 12.16
C PHE A 142 -12.42 -6.98 13.58
N SER A 143 -11.69 -6.17 14.36
CA SER A 143 -11.22 -6.58 15.69
C SER A 143 -12.16 -6.20 16.83
N LYS A 144 -12.93 -5.10 16.69
CA LYS A 144 -13.70 -4.43 17.74
C LYS A 144 -12.86 -3.96 18.95
N LEU A 145 -11.52 -3.94 18.84
CA LEU A 145 -10.60 -3.60 19.93
C LEU A 145 -10.22 -2.12 19.92
N LYS A 146 -10.99 -1.28 20.64
CA LYS A 146 -10.76 0.18 20.67
C LYS A 146 -9.33 0.57 21.03
N LYS A 147 -8.80 0.07 22.15
CA LYS A 147 -7.46 0.44 22.65
C LYS A 147 -6.34 0.14 21.63
N ILE A 148 -6.33 -1.06 21.05
CA ILE A 148 -5.33 -1.45 20.07
C ILE A 148 -5.50 -0.67 18.77
N THR A 149 -6.74 -0.42 18.35
CA THR A 149 -7.02 0.41 17.16
C THR A 149 -6.45 1.82 17.32
N THR A 150 -6.63 2.44 18.48
CA THR A 150 -6.06 3.78 18.77
C THR A 150 -4.53 3.76 18.73
N ILE A 151 -3.89 2.74 19.29
CA ILE A 151 -2.43 2.60 19.25
C ILE A 151 -1.94 2.48 17.80
N LEU A 152 -2.57 1.62 17.01
CA LEU A 152 -2.24 1.42 15.60
C LEU A 152 -2.45 2.69 14.77
N PHE A 153 -3.49 3.47 15.06
CA PHE A 153 -3.71 4.79 14.45
C PHE A 153 -2.51 5.71 14.72
N MET A 154 -2.07 5.84 15.98
CA MET A 154 -0.94 6.71 16.32
C MET A 154 0.35 6.27 15.63
N ILE A 155 0.61 4.97 15.55
CA ILE A 155 1.79 4.43 14.86
C ILE A 155 1.72 4.70 13.35
N LYS A 156 0.58 4.44 12.71
CA LYS A 156 0.44 4.71 11.27
C LYS A 156 0.58 6.20 10.96
N LEU A 157 0.06 7.07 11.84
CA LEU A 157 0.26 8.51 11.72
C LEU A 157 1.76 8.86 11.77
N LEU A 158 2.52 8.28 12.70
CA LEU A 158 3.98 8.47 12.78
C LEU A 158 4.72 7.96 11.54
N ILE A 159 4.30 6.82 10.98
CA ILE A 159 4.89 6.27 9.74
C ILE A 159 4.56 7.16 8.53
N GLY A 160 3.37 7.75 8.48
CA GLY A 160 2.91 8.58 7.36
C GLY A 160 3.42 10.03 7.39
N LEU A 161 3.73 10.58 8.57
CA LEU A 161 4.15 11.98 8.75
C LEU A 161 5.37 12.41 7.92
N PRO A 162 6.46 11.62 7.82
CA PRO A 162 7.61 11.99 7.00
C PRO A 162 7.28 12.20 5.52
N GLY A 163 6.29 11.48 4.98
CA GLY A 163 5.87 11.62 3.59
C GLY A 163 4.98 12.84 3.30
N VAL A 164 4.53 13.54 4.34
CA VAL A 164 3.68 14.75 4.22
C VAL A 164 4.48 16.03 4.46
N LEU A 165 5.54 15.95 5.28
CA LEU A 165 6.36 17.09 5.71
C LEU A 165 7.53 17.43 4.77
N VAL A 166 7.87 16.52 3.84
CA VAL A 166 8.85 16.70 2.76
C VAL A 166 8.09 17.01 1.48
#